data_AF-A0A6A9STE0-F1
#
_entry.id   AF-A0A6A9STE0-F1
#
_cell.length_a   1.000
_cell.length_b   1.000
_cell.length_c   1.000
_cell.angle_alpha   90.00
_cell.angle_beta   90.00
_cell.angle_gamma   90.00
#
_symmetry.space_group_name_H-M   'P 1'
#
loop_
_entity.id
_entity.type
_entity.pdbx_description
1 polymer ?
#
loop_
_entity_poly.entity_id
_entity_poly.type
_entity_poly.pdbx_seq_one_letter_code
_entity_poly.pdbx_strand_id
1 'polypeptide(L)'
;MRREPAVSGAVGPFISASGEARPMTADPPVHRIEFDIPWPPDTAYAYLLDADELILVDAGAPGETATDTLREGLAEAGYELSDIEHLLITHPHTDHGGQVATIVEAADPVVYTLSGVRKRLTRDPDDLAAAVRRNAVEVGIPDPKKEVDRAVDSLRRNRNCLPPEHIDIELAPGETVEAGGLTFEAIHVPGHQENQAAFRHGDRLFAGDTAVEPFRPAALHVGLDDGCREAIDAFHRGLDALEAVAPAIDCVYPGHGPVFEDLPTVVERDRESLETLATDCRRTLADLGGGDGLRGDRRPHREPRKTTVHALRVSRRARTTGTAG
;
A
#
# COMPACT_ATOMS: atom_id res chain seq x y z
N MET A 1 -25.58 18.16 -6.08
CA MET A 1 -24.76 18.51 -7.26
C MET A 1 -23.95 17.26 -7.55
N ARG A 2 -24.36 16.48 -8.56
CA ARG A 2 -23.74 15.19 -8.89
C ARG A 2 -22.33 15.49 -9.41
N ARG A 3 -21.30 14.86 -8.83
CA ARG A 3 -19.94 14.90 -9.39
C ARG A 3 -19.93 13.98 -10.60
N GLU A 4 -19.42 14.49 -11.73
CA GLU A 4 -19.15 13.68 -12.92
C GLU A 4 -18.04 12.68 -12.61
N PRO A 5 -18.06 11.47 -13.20
CA PRO A 5 -17.00 10.49 -13.00
C PRO A 5 -15.73 10.99 -13.68
N ALA A 6 -14.59 10.82 -13.00
CA ALA A 6 -13.28 11.05 -13.58
C ALA A 6 -13.10 10.06 -14.75
N VAL A 7 -12.68 10.60 -15.89
CA VAL A 7 -12.36 9.81 -17.08
C VAL A 7 -11.15 8.95 -16.74
N SER A 8 -11.31 7.62 -16.83
CA SER A 8 -10.23 6.64 -16.87
C SER A 8 -9.20 7.09 -17.92
N GLY A 9 -8.04 7.53 -17.45
CA GLY A 9 -6.93 7.91 -18.29
C GLY A 9 -6.11 6.67 -18.58
N ALA A 10 -6.36 6.01 -19.71
CA ALA A 10 -5.40 5.08 -20.28
C ALA A 10 -4.05 5.80 -20.42
N VAL A 11 -3.02 5.32 -19.72
CA VAL A 11 -1.64 5.77 -19.98
C VAL A 11 -1.27 5.20 -21.35
N GLY A 12 -1.30 6.06 -22.37
CA GLY A 12 -1.03 5.64 -23.76
C GLY A 12 0.42 5.15 -23.94
N PRO A 13 0.70 4.39 -25.02
CA PRO A 13 2.03 3.85 -25.28
C PRO A 13 3.04 4.98 -25.52
N PHE A 14 4.17 4.93 -24.82
CA PHE A 14 5.30 5.84 -25.02
C PHE A 14 6.06 5.45 -26.30
N ILE A 15 6.03 6.29 -27.33
CA ILE A 15 6.75 6.04 -28.60
C ILE A 15 8.08 6.82 -28.60
N SER A 16 9.19 6.09 -28.67
CA SER A 16 10.53 6.64 -28.85
C SER A 16 10.71 7.36 -30.21
N ALA A 17 11.40 8.50 -30.19
CA ALA A 17 11.50 9.46 -31.30
C ALA A 17 12.58 9.18 -32.36
N SER A 18 13.20 7.99 -32.43
CA SER A 18 14.44 7.83 -33.22
C SER A 18 14.45 6.85 -34.41
N GLY A 19 13.38 6.10 -34.70
CA GLY A 19 13.24 5.42 -36.01
C GLY A 19 14.39 4.48 -36.44
N GLU A 20 15.13 3.89 -35.51
CA GLU A 20 16.14 2.85 -35.79
C GLU A 20 15.75 1.52 -35.13
N ALA A 21 15.89 0.42 -35.88
CA ALA A 21 15.55 -0.92 -35.42
C ALA A 21 16.47 -1.37 -34.27
N ARG A 22 15.88 -1.64 -33.10
CA ARG A 22 16.55 -2.21 -31.92
C ARG A 22 16.29 -3.73 -31.82
N PRO A 23 17.29 -4.57 -31.49
CA PRO A 23 17.08 -6.00 -31.33
C PRO A 23 16.56 -6.34 -29.92
N MET A 24 15.55 -7.25 -29.86
CA MET A 24 14.98 -8.04 -28.74
C MET A 24 15.34 -7.59 -27.30
N THR A 25 14.45 -7.10 -26.44
CA THR A 25 12.96 -7.06 -26.37
C THR A 25 12.56 -5.74 -25.70
N ALA A 26 11.56 -5.02 -26.19
CA ALA A 26 11.03 -3.86 -25.46
C ALA A 26 10.25 -4.37 -24.25
N ASP A 27 10.48 -3.81 -23.06
CA ASP A 27 9.70 -4.17 -21.86
C ASP A 27 8.20 -4.03 -22.15
N PRO A 28 7.37 -5.01 -21.73
CA PRO A 28 5.97 -5.07 -22.12
C PRO A 28 5.18 -3.84 -21.64
N PRO A 29 4.08 -3.45 -22.32
CA PRO A 29 3.17 -2.45 -21.79
C PRO A 29 2.69 -2.79 -20.38
N VAL A 30 2.55 -1.76 -19.53
CA VAL A 30 1.98 -1.89 -18.17
C VAL A 30 0.62 -1.20 -18.17
N HIS A 31 -0.44 -1.95 -17.93
CA HIS A 31 -1.80 -1.44 -17.78
C HIS A 31 -2.13 -1.34 -16.29
N ARG A 32 -2.65 -0.19 -15.87
CA ARG A 32 -3.05 0.04 -14.48
C ARG A 32 -4.56 -0.14 -14.33
N ILE A 33 -4.97 -1.00 -13.42
CA ILE A 33 -6.37 -1.21 -13.04
C ILE A 33 -6.61 -0.46 -11.72
N GLU A 34 -7.56 0.47 -11.71
CA GLU A 34 -7.89 1.33 -10.56
C GLU A 34 -9.11 0.79 -9.82
N PHE A 35 -8.96 0.50 -8.53
CA PHE A 35 -10.01 0.01 -7.66
C PHE A 35 -10.43 1.08 -6.66
N ASP A 36 -11.74 1.33 -6.53
CA ASP A 36 -12.29 2.17 -5.47
C ASP A 36 -12.19 1.46 -4.10
N ILE A 37 -11.69 2.16 -3.09
CA ILE A 37 -11.63 1.70 -1.69
C ILE A 37 -12.33 2.70 -0.76
N PRO A 38 -12.99 2.24 0.32
CA PRO A 38 -13.78 3.13 1.19
C PRO A 38 -12.93 3.84 2.27
N TRP A 39 -11.60 3.81 2.16
CA TRP A 39 -10.66 4.47 3.05
C TRP A 39 -9.64 5.29 2.24
N PRO A 40 -9.06 6.36 2.82
CA PRO A 40 -8.00 7.11 2.16
C PRO A 40 -6.86 6.20 1.71
N PRO A 41 -6.32 6.37 0.49
CA PRO A 41 -6.52 7.51 -0.43
C PRO A 41 -7.71 7.40 -1.40
N ASP A 42 -8.68 6.52 -1.12
CA ASP A 42 -9.89 6.23 -1.91
C ASP A 42 -9.67 5.34 -3.15
N THR A 43 -8.43 5.11 -3.57
CA THR A 43 -8.09 4.20 -4.69
C THR A 43 -6.93 3.26 -4.35
N ALA A 44 -6.91 2.06 -4.93
CA ALA A 44 -5.79 1.12 -4.94
C ALA A 44 -5.54 0.60 -6.36
N TYR A 45 -4.33 0.11 -6.65
CA TYR A 45 -3.92 -0.27 -8.01
C TYR A 45 -3.43 -1.70 -8.12
N ALA A 46 -3.81 -2.36 -9.21
CA ALA A 46 -3.11 -3.53 -9.73
C ALA A 46 -2.48 -3.19 -11.09
N TYR A 47 -1.38 -3.86 -11.42
CA TYR A 47 -0.63 -3.61 -12.64
C TYR A 47 -0.54 -4.88 -13.49
N LEU A 48 -1.13 -4.83 -14.68
CA LEU A 48 -1.09 -5.90 -15.67
C LEU A 48 0.09 -5.67 -16.60
N LEU A 49 0.95 -6.67 -16.76
CA LEU A 49 2.04 -6.66 -17.74
C LEU A 49 1.67 -7.60 -18.87
N ASP A 50 1.59 -7.02 -20.07
CA ASP A 50 1.29 -7.71 -21.32
C ASP A 50 2.55 -8.43 -21.85
N ALA A 51 2.97 -9.46 -21.13
CA ALA A 51 4.15 -10.28 -21.40
C ALA A 51 3.78 -11.59 -22.15
N ASP A 52 4.74 -12.49 -22.37
CA ASP A 52 4.49 -13.75 -23.09
C ASP A 52 3.45 -14.63 -22.39
N GLU A 53 3.47 -14.63 -21.05
CA GLU A 53 2.41 -15.17 -20.18
C GLU A 53 1.94 -14.01 -19.29
N LEU A 54 0.62 -13.87 -19.10
CA LEU A 54 0.06 -12.65 -18.50
C LEU A 54 0.37 -12.55 -17.02
N ILE A 55 0.87 -11.38 -16.60
CA ILE A 55 1.30 -11.13 -15.23
C ILE A 55 0.46 -10.03 -14.63
N LEU A 56 -0.04 -10.24 -13.41
CA LEU A 56 -0.68 -9.19 -12.63
C LEU A 56 0.08 -9.00 -11.30
N VAL A 57 0.49 -7.76 -11.03
CA VAL A 57 1.08 -7.34 -9.76
C VAL A 57 -0.02 -6.72 -8.91
N ASP A 58 -0.23 -7.31 -7.72
CA ASP A 58 -1.40 -7.11 -6.84
C ASP A 58 -2.74 -7.44 -7.54
N ALA A 59 -3.83 -7.43 -6.78
CA ALA A 59 -5.15 -7.94 -7.18
C ALA A 59 -6.30 -7.05 -6.67
N GLY A 60 -6.01 -5.80 -6.29
CA GLY A 60 -7.02 -4.81 -5.92
C GLY A 60 -7.84 -5.15 -4.67
N ALA A 61 -8.97 -4.46 -4.53
CA ALA A 61 -9.89 -4.57 -3.39
C ALA A 61 -10.76 -5.85 -3.42
N PRO A 62 -11.31 -6.31 -2.28
CA PRO A 62 -12.19 -7.48 -2.25
C PRO A 62 -13.63 -7.11 -2.62
N GLY A 63 -14.40 -8.12 -3.03
CA GLY A 63 -15.85 -8.01 -3.27
C GLY A 63 -16.24 -7.84 -4.73
N GLU A 64 -17.54 -8.02 -5.01
CA GLU A 64 -18.08 -8.14 -6.37
C GLU A 64 -17.83 -6.90 -7.24
N THR A 65 -17.95 -5.68 -6.67
CA THR A 65 -17.66 -4.45 -7.41
C THR A 65 -16.21 -4.41 -7.89
N ALA A 66 -15.26 -4.83 -7.05
CA ALA A 66 -13.87 -4.90 -7.44
C ALA A 66 -13.61 -6.05 -8.43
N THR A 67 -14.37 -7.15 -8.36
CA THR A 67 -14.33 -8.20 -9.39
C THR A 67 -14.76 -7.67 -10.76
N ASP A 68 -15.82 -6.86 -10.81
CA ASP A 68 -16.28 -6.23 -12.05
C ASP A 68 -15.23 -5.24 -12.58
N THR A 69 -14.64 -4.42 -11.70
CA THR A 69 -13.52 -3.53 -12.05
C THR A 69 -12.32 -4.30 -12.62
N LEU A 70 -11.94 -5.43 -12.03
CA LEU A 70 -10.84 -6.26 -12.53
C LEU A 70 -11.16 -6.81 -13.92
N ARG A 71 -12.38 -7.33 -14.14
CA ARG A 71 -12.81 -7.83 -15.46
C ARG A 71 -12.83 -6.73 -16.52
N GLU A 72 -13.34 -5.55 -16.18
CA GLU A 72 -13.37 -4.40 -17.07
C GLU A 72 -11.94 -3.96 -17.44
N GLY A 73 -11.05 -3.84 -16.45
CA GLY A 73 -9.66 -3.46 -16.68
C GLY A 73 -8.87 -4.46 -17.53
N LEU A 74 -9.09 -5.77 -17.33
CA LEU A 74 -8.52 -6.81 -18.20
C LEU A 74 -9.08 -6.73 -19.61
N ALA A 75 -10.40 -6.57 -19.76
CA ALA A 75 -11.04 -6.49 -21.07
C ALA A 75 -10.61 -5.25 -21.87
N GLU A 76 -10.35 -4.12 -21.20
CA GLU A 76 -9.75 -2.93 -21.82
C GLU A 76 -8.34 -3.19 -22.39
N ALA A 77 -7.58 -4.10 -21.77
CA ALA A 77 -6.29 -4.57 -22.25
C ALA A 77 -6.40 -5.76 -23.24
N GLY A 78 -7.62 -6.26 -23.50
CA GLY A 78 -7.87 -7.37 -24.42
C GLY A 78 -7.78 -8.77 -23.79
N TYR A 79 -7.82 -8.86 -22.47
CA TYR A 79 -7.67 -10.08 -21.68
C TYR A 79 -8.92 -10.42 -20.86
N GLU A 80 -9.02 -11.68 -20.44
CA GLU A 80 -10.00 -12.20 -19.50
C GLU A 80 -9.31 -12.68 -18.21
N LEU A 81 -10.08 -12.94 -17.15
CA LEU A 81 -9.51 -13.44 -15.89
C LEU A 81 -8.71 -14.74 -16.07
N SER A 82 -9.18 -15.63 -16.94
CA SER A 82 -8.56 -16.93 -17.24
C SER A 82 -7.22 -16.82 -17.94
N ASP A 83 -6.86 -15.64 -18.44
CA ASP A 83 -5.59 -15.43 -19.13
C ASP A 83 -4.45 -15.13 -18.16
N ILE A 84 -4.74 -14.83 -16.88
CA ILE A 84 -3.70 -14.52 -15.89
C ILE A 84 -2.95 -15.80 -15.53
N GLU A 85 -1.64 -15.81 -15.73
CA GLU A 85 -0.76 -16.97 -15.46
C GLU A 85 0.14 -16.73 -14.23
N HIS A 86 0.38 -15.47 -13.87
CA HIS A 86 1.24 -15.10 -12.75
C HIS A 86 0.65 -13.97 -11.90
N LEU A 87 0.71 -14.15 -10.57
CA LEU A 87 0.30 -13.16 -9.59
C LEU A 87 1.45 -12.81 -8.64
N LEU A 88 1.99 -11.59 -8.73
CA LEU A 88 2.99 -11.10 -7.79
C LEU A 88 2.30 -10.21 -6.75
N ILE A 89 2.17 -10.67 -5.51
CA ILE A 89 1.49 -9.91 -4.45
C ILE A 89 2.53 -9.21 -3.58
N THR A 90 2.47 -7.87 -3.56
CA THR A 90 3.44 -7.04 -2.84
C THR A 90 3.34 -7.27 -1.34
N HIS A 91 2.12 -7.32 -0.80
CA HIS A 91 1.84 -7.56 0.61
C HIS A 91 0.37 -7.95 0.85
N PRO A 92 0.03 -8.54 2.02
CA PRO A 92 -1.27 -9.18 2.21
C PRO A 92 -2.43 -8.23 2.61
N HIS A 93 -2.30 -6.92 2.43
CA HIS A 93 -3.42 -6.03 2.72
C HIS A 93 -4.57 -6.26 1.73
N THR A 94 -5.81 -6.00 2.19
CA THR A 94 -7.02 -6.41 1.48
C THR A 94 -7.17 -5.76 0.11
N ASP A 95 -6.62 -4.57 -0.06
CA ASP A 95 -6.59 -3.76 -1.29
C ASP A 95 -5.49 -4.18 -2.28
N HIS A 96 -4.67 -5.16 -1.91
CA HIS A 96 -3.63 -5.75 -2.76
C HIS A 96 -3.88 -7.23 -3.02
N GLY A 97 -4.40 -7.96 -2.03
CA GLY A 97 -4.74 -9.38 -2.18
C GLY A 97 -6.22 -9.64 -2.53
N GLY A 98 -7.05 -8.61 -2.71
CA GLY A 98 -8.50 -8.71 -2.62
C GLY A 98 -9.16 -9.67 -3.60
N GLN A 99 -8.62 -9.79 -4.81
CA GLN A 99 -9.15 -10.69 -5.86
C GLN A 99 -8.31 -11.95 -6.06
N VAL A 100 -7.29 -12.25 -5.23
CA VAL A 100 -6.43 -13.42 -5.46
C VAL A 100 -7.23 -14.72 -5.50
N ALA A 101 -8.14 -14.95 -4.54
CA ALA A 101 -9.00 -16.14 -4.56
C ALA A 101 -9.86 -16.22 -5.83
N THR A 102 -10.41 -15.09 -6.29
CA THR A 102 -11.23 -15.04 -7.51
C THR A 102 -10.43 -15.34 -8.77
N ILE A 103 -9.19 -14.87 -8.85
CA ILE A 103 -8.31 -15.16 -9.98
C ILE A 103 -7.85 -16.62 -9.95
N VAL A 104 -7.46 -17.15 -8.78
CA VAL A 104 -7.07 -18.56 -8.62
C VAL A 104 -8.20 -19.51 -9.03
N GLU A 105 -9.45 -19.21 -8.64
CA GLU A 105 -10.61 -19.99 -9.07
C GLU A 105 -10.84 -19.95 -10.59
N ALA A 106 -10.46 -18.86 -11.27
CA ALA A 106 -10.72 -18.65 -12.69
C ALA A 106 -9.58 -19.14 -13.60
N ALA A 107 -8.33 -19.07 -13.15
CA ALA A 107 -7.14 -19.20 -13.99
C ALA A 107 -6.06 -20.14 -13.43
N ASP A 108 -6.07 -20.47 -12.13
CA ASP A 108 -5.02 -21.25 -11.46
C ASP A 108 -3.58 -20.70 -11.72
N PRO A 109 -3.32 -19.39 -11.55
CA PRO A 109 -2.01 -18.81 -11.80
C PRO A 109 -1.01 -19.19 -10.71
N VAL A 110 0.28 -19.03 -11.00
CA VAL A 110 1.33 -19.13 -9.97
C VAL A 110 1.34 -17.86 -9.12
N VAL A 111 1.17 -18.00 -7.81
CA VAL A 111 1.14 -16.87 -6.85
C VAL A 111 2.47 -16.73 -6.11
N TYR A 112 3.07 -15.55 -6.25
CA TYR A 112 4.34 -15.16 -5.65
C TYR A 112 4.13 -14.15 -4.53
N THR A 113 4.85 -14.33 -3.43
CA THR A 113 4.89 -13.39 -2.30
C THR A 113 6.32 -13.29 -1.75
N LEU A 114 6.58 -12.33 -0.88
CA LEU A 114 7.81 -12.35 -0.09
C LEU A 114 7.76 -13.43 0.99
N SER A 115 8.91 -14.03 1.30
CA SER A 115 9.08 -14.95 2.42
C SER A 115 8.55 -14.35 3.73
N GLY A 116 7.74 -15.14 4.45
CA GLY A 116 7.16 -14.74 5.72
C GLY A 116 5.69 -14.34 5.63
N VAL A 117 5.17 -14.05 4.43
CA VAL A 117 3.75 -13.76 4.20
C VAL A 117 2.89 -14.96 4.62
N ARG A 118 3.24 -16.19 4.20
CA ARG A 118 2.46 -17.39 4.56
C ARG A 118 2.48 -17.62 6.07
N LYS A 119 3.64 -17.47 6.72
CA LYS A 119 3.78 -17.59 8.18
C LYS A 119 2.88 -16.58 8.91
N ARG A 120 2.83 -15.34 8.43
CA ARG A 120 2.00 -14.29 9.02
C ARG A 120 0.52 -14.59 8.85
N LEU A 121 0.10 -15.04 7.67
CA LEU A 121 -1.30 -15.35 7.38
C LEU A 121 -1.80 -16.61 8.07
N THR A 122 -0.95 -17.61 8.29
CA THR A 122 -1.28 -18.87 8.99
C THR A 122 -1.24 -18.77 10.51
N ARG A 123 -0.81 -17.62 11.06
CA ARG A 123 -0.73 -17.41 12.50
C ARG A 123 -2.07 -17.68 13.20
N ASP A 124 -2.01 -18.27 14.38
CA ASP A 124 -3.19 -18.48 15.20
C ASP A 124 -3.78 -17.13 15.68
N PRO A 125 -5.08 -16.87 15.48
CA PRO A 125 -5.71 -15.63 15.91
C PRO A 125 -5.62 -15.36 17.41
N ASP A 126 -5.64 -16.39 18.26
CA ASP A 126 -5.56 -16.24 19.71
C ASP A 126 -4.12 -15.88 20.14
N ASP A 127 -3.12 -16.42 19.45
CA ASP A 127 -1.71 -16.02 19.66
C ASP A 127 -1.47 -14.55 19.25
N LEU A 128 -2.07 -14.11 18.13
CA LEU A 128 -2.05 -12.69 17.74
C LEU A 128 -2.76 -11.82 18.78
N ALA A 129 -3.95 -12.23 19.22
CA ALA A 129 -4.72 -11.52 20.23
C ALA A 129 -3.96 -11.37 21.56
N ALA A 130 -3.26 -12.41 21.99
CA ALA A 130 -2.45 -12.40 23.19
C ALA A 130 -1.25 -11.44 23.08
N ALA A 131 -0.54 -11.45 21.95
CA ALA A 131 0.58 -10.54 21.69
C ALA A 131 0.12 -9.07 21.66
N VAL A 132 -0.92 -8.78 20.87
CA VAL A 132 -1.48 -7.43 20.74
C VAL A 132 -1.97 -6.92 22.09
N ARG A 133 -2.68 -7.74 22.87
CA ARG A 133 -3.14 -7.37 24.22
C ARG A 133 -1.98 -7.00 25.14
N ARG A 134 -0.93 -7.84 25.19
CA ARG A 134 0.25 -7.60 26.02
C ARG A 134 0.90 -6.26 25.66
N ASN A 135 1.22 -6.08 24.38
CA ASN A 135 1.94 -4.91 23.90
C ASN A 135 1.10 -3.63 24.05
N ALA A 136 -0.20 -3.69 23.76
CA ALA A 136 -1.13 -2.58 23.96
C ALA A 136 -1.21 -2.13 25.43
N VAL A 137 -1.32 -3.07 26.38
CA VAL A 137 -1.29 -2.75 27.82
C VAL A 137 0.03 -2.11 28.22
N GLU A 138 1.14 -2.64 27.72
CA GLU A 138 2.47 -2.13 28.02
C GLU A 138 2.68 -0.68 27.55
N VAL A 139 2.16 -0.33 26.36
CA VAL A 139 2.20 1.05 25.84
C VAL A 139 1.10 1.95 26.42
N GLY A 140 0.36 1.47 27.42
CA GLY A 140 -0.57 2.28 28.21
C GLY A 140 -2.03 2.26 27.77
N ILE A 141 -2.46 1.26 26.98
CA ILE A 141 -3.87 1.04 26.61
C ILE A 141 -4.50 0.04 27.60
N PRO A 142 -5.27 0.48 28.61
CA PRO A 142 -5.70 -0.42 29.70
C PRO A 142 -6.81 -1.40 29.28
N ASP A 143 -7.63 -1.03 28.30
CA ASP A 143 -8.66 -1.88 27.70
C ASP A 143 -8.39 -2.03 26.20
N PRO A 144 -7.50 -2.96 25.80
CA PRO A 144 -7.05 -3.10 24.42
C PRO A 144 -8.00 -3.93 23.55
N LYS A 145 -9.28 -4.07 23.94
CA LYS A 145 -10.23 -4.91 23.21
C LYS A 145 -10.33 -4.50 21.74
N LYS A 146 -10.39 -3.20 21.47
CA LYS A 146 -10.53 -2.66 20.11
C LYS A 146 -9.31 -2.96 19.25
N GLU A 147 -8.11 -2.88 19.82
CA GLU A 147 -6.84 -3.13 19.17
C GLU A 147 -6.69 -4.62 18.83
N VAL A 148 -7.07 -5.48 19.76
CA VAL A 148 -7.13 -6.94 19.56
C VAL A 148 -8.14 -7.30 18.47
N ASP A 149 -9.38 -6.82 18.57
CA ASP A 149 -10.43 -7.09 17.60
C ASP A 149 -9.99 -6.64 16.19
N ARG A 150 -9.42 -5.43 16.07
CA ARG A 150 -8.88 -4.91 14.80
C ARG A 150 -7.77 -5.78 14.22
N ALA A 151 -6.80 -6.21 15.03
CA ALA A 151 -5.68 -7.01 14.56
C ALA A 151 -6.15 -8.40 14.08
N VAL A 152 -7.02 -9.04 14.86
CA VAL A 152 -7.60 -10.36 14.52
C VAL A 152 -8.48 -10.27 13.28
N ASP A 153 -9.35 -9.25 13.19
CA ASP A 153 -10.20 -9.05 12.02
C ASP A 153 -9.39 -8.69 10.78
N SER A 154 -8.28 -7.95 10.94
CA SER A 154 -7.34 -7.71 9.84
C SER A 154 -6.69 -9.00 9.35
N LEU A 155 -6.19 -9.85 10.27
CA LEU A 155 -5.61 -11.15 9.91
C LEU A 155 -6.60 -12.02 9.15
N ARG A 156 -7.86 -12.09 9.63
CA ARG A 156 -8.92 -12.87 8.98
C ARG A 156 -9.26 -12.34 7.59
N ARG A 157 -9.42 -11.01 7.44
CA ARG A 157 -9.69 -10.41 6.13
C ARG A 157 -8.55 -10.65 5.14
N ASN A 158 -7.32 -10.45 5.58
CA ASN A 158 -6.13 -10.69 4.75
C ASN A 158 -6.03 -12.17 4.34
N ARG A 159 -6.30 -13.11 5.26
CA ARG A 159 -6.35 -14.56 4.96
C ARG A 159 -7.46 -14.93 3.96
N ASN A 160 -8.61 -14.26 4.02
CA ASN A 160 -9.69 -14.52 3.07
C ASN A 160 -9.37 -13.97 1.67
N CYS A 161 -8.67 -12.84 1.60
CA CYS A 161 -8.27 -12.23 0.33
C CYS A 161 -7.12 -13.02 -0.32
N LEU A 162 -6.10 -13.34 0.47
CA LEU A 162 -4.94 -14.16 0.10
C LEU A 162 -4.90 -15.43 0.98
N PRO A 163 -5.61 -16.50 0.60
CA PRO A 163 -5.51 -17.79 1.28
C PRO A 163 -4.07 -18.32 1.26
N PRO A 164 -3.49 -18.72 2.41
CA PRO A 164 -2.11 -19.21 2.48
C PRO A 164 -1.78 -20.40 1.58
N GLU A 165 -2.79 -21.23 1.30
CA GLU A 165 -2.74 -22.38 0.40
C GLU A 165 -2.66 -21.99 -1.08
N HIS A 166 -3.06 -20.78 -1.44
CA HIS A 166 -2.94 -20.25 -2.80
C HIS A 166 -1.56 -19.63 -3.05
N ILE A 167 -0.74 -19.43 -2.02
CA ILE A 167 0.64 -18.99 -2.23
C ILE A 167 1.41 -20.20 -2.75
N ASP A 168 2.05 -20.10 -3.90
CA ASP A 168 2.92 -21.16 -4.43
C ASP A 168 4.37 -20.92 -4.02
N ILE A 169 4.85 -19.68 -4.25
CA ILE A 169 6.26 -19.32 -4.10
C ILE A 169 6.42 -18.16 -3.11
N GLU A 170 7.31 -18.36 -2.14
CA GLU A 170 7.76 -17.33 -1.19
C GLU A 170 9.21 -16.98 -1.50
N LEU A 171 9.43 -15.80 -2.08
CA LEU A 171 10.75 -15.32 -2.51
C LEU A 171 11.52 -14.75 -1.31
N ALA A 172 12.79 -15.12 -1.17
CA ALA A 172 13.67 -14.50 -0.19
C ALA A 172 14.01 -13.04 -0.61
N PRO A 173 14.40 -12.17 0.34
CA PRO A 173 14.88 -10.83 0.00
C PRO A 173 16.06 -10.87 -0.98
N GLY A 174 15.94 -10.15 -2.09
CA GLY A 174 16.92 -10.11 -3.19
C GLY A 174 16.88 -11.31 -4.13
N GLU A 175 15.95 -12.26 -3.94
CA GLU A 175 15.77 -13.38 -4.85
C GLU A 175 15.14 -12.91 -6.17
N THR A 176 15.59 -13.53 -7.26
CA THR A 176 15.05 -13.29 -8.61
C THR A 176 14.22 -14.47 -9.09
N VAL A 177 13.12 -14.20 -9.78
CA VAL A 177 12.24 -15.21 -10.38
C VAL A 177 11.90 -14.87 -11.82
N GLU A 178 11.70 -15.89 -12.65
CA GLU A 178 11.16 -15.74 -14.01
C GLU A 178 9.64 -15.93 -13.97
N ALA A 179 8.90 -14.97 -14.52
CA ALA A 179 7.45 -15.03 -14.70
C ALA A 179 7.10 -14.37 -16.04
N GLY A 180 6.34 -15.04 -16.90
CA GLY A 180 5.91 -14.53 -18.19
C GLY A 180 7.03 -14.03 -19.10
N GLY A 181 8.19 -14.70 -19.05
CA GLY A 181 9.37 -14.32 -19.82
C GLY A 181 10.13 -13.09 -19.28
N LEU A 182 9.74 -12.59 -18.09
CA LEU A 182 10.38 -11.48 -17.40
C LEU A 182 11.08 -11.94 -16.12
N THR A 183 12.26 -11.36 -15.84
CA THR A 183 12.94 -11.53 -14.55
C THR A 183 12.47 -10.46 -13.55
N PHE A 184 11.99 -10.88 -12.39
CA PHE A 184 11.66 -10.01 -11.26
C PHE A 184 12.58 -10.24 -10.08
N GLU A 185 13.06 -9.17 -9.45
CA GLU A 185 13.78 -9.19 -8.17
C GLU A 185 12.83 -8.78 -7.03
N ALA A 186 12.76 -9.57 -5.96
CA ALA A 186 11.95 -9.27 -4.78
C ALA A 186 12.75 -8.47 -3.74
N ILE A 187 12.50 -7.17 -3.65
CA ILE A 187 13.18 -6.27 -2.70
C ILE A 187 12.33 -6.19 -1.42
N HIS A 188 12.90 -6.58 -0.28
CA HIS A 188 12.21 -6.44 1.00
C HIS A 188 12.17 -4.98 1.44
N VAL A 189 10.97 -4.41 1.51
CA VAL A 189 10.72 -3.02 1.87
C VAL A 189 9.81 -2.94 3.11
N PRO A 190 10.30 -3.35 4.30
CA PRO A 190 9.46 -3.36 5.49
C PRO A 190 9.15 -1.93 5.95
N GLY A 191 8.04 -1.77 6.66
CA GLY A 191 7.68 -0.51 7.32
C GLY A 191 6.21 -0.21 7.24
N HIS A 192 5.66 -0.19 6.02
CA HIS A 192 4.22 -0.21 5.82
C HIS A 192 3.65 -1.57 6.23
N GLN A 193 4.17 -2.66 5.68
CA GLN A 193 3.87 -4.02 6.11
C GLN A 193 5.20 -4.77 6.34
N GLU A 194 5.27 -5.62 7.37
CA GLU A 194 6.51 -6.34 7.73
C GLU A 194 7.12 -7.15 6.58
N ASN A 195 6.32 -7.86 5.80
CA ASN A 195 6.77 -8.74 4.71
C ASN A 195 6.40 -8.16 3.35
N GLN A 196 6.43 -6.83 3.21
CA GLN A 196 6.18 -6.21 1.93
C GLN A 196 7.38 -6.37 0.99
N ALA A 197 7.11 -6.83 -0.23
CA ALA A 197 8.02 -6.74 -1.36
C ALA A 197 7.72 -5.51 -2.21
N ALA A 198 8.78 -4.92 -2.76
CA ALA A 198 8.72 -4.23 -4.03
C ALA A 198 9.31 -5.17 -5.09
N PHE A 199 8.65 -5.30 -6.24
CA PHE A 199 9.14 -6.13 -7.34
C PHE A 199 9.81 -5.27 -8.39
N ARG A 200 11.06 -5.58 -8.72
CA ARG A 200 11.83 -4.85 -9.73
C ARG A 200 11.98 -5.68 -11.00
N HIS A 201 11.68 -5.09 -12.14
CA HIS A 201 11.97 -5.65 -13.45
C HIS A 201 12.66 -4.57 -14.31
N GLY A 202 13.91 -4.79 -14.68
CA GLY A 202 14.69 -3.78 -15.43
C GLY A 202 14.77 -2.45 -14.66
N ASP A 203 14.31 -1.38 -15.29
CA ASP A 203 14.22 -0.03 -14.74
C ASP A 203 12.87 0.30 -14.07
N ARG A 204 12.00 -0.70 -13.92
CA ARG A 204 10.65 -0.55 -13.37
C ARG A 204 10.55 -1.12 -11.97
N LEU A 205 9.87 -0.40 -11.08
CA LEU A 205 9.64 -0.81 -9.70
C LEU A 205 8.14 -0.83 -9.37
N PHE A 206 7.60 -2.00 -9.06
CA PHE A 206 6.27 -2.14 -8.48
C PHE A 206 6.41 -2.06 -6.95
N ALA A 207 6.21 -0.86 -6.40
CA ALA A 207 6.68 -0.51 -5.05
C ALA A 207 5.71 -0.91 -3.92
N GLY A 208 4.49 -1.33 -4.26
CA GLY A 208 3.40 -1.44 -3.30
C GLY A 208 3.26 -0.15 -2.49
N ASP A 209 3.19 -0.28 -1.17
CA ASP A 209 2.88 0.81 -0.25
C ASP A 209 4.09 1.37 0.49
N THR A 210 5.33 1.20 0.02
CA THR A 210 6.52 1.75 0.71
C THR A 210 7.05 3.03 0.06
N ALA A 211 6.81 3.22 -1.24
CA ALA A 211 7.02 4.48 -1.94
C ALA A 211 5.77 4.85 -2.73
N VAL A 212 5.07 5.89 -2.28
CA VAL A 212 3.78 6.35 -2.82
C VAL A 212 3.83 7.87 -2.96
N GLU A 213 3.25 8.46 -4.01
CA GLU A 213 3.06 9.91 -4.13
C GLU A 213 1.56 10.24 -4.08
N PRO A 214 1.08 11.38 -3.52
CA PRO A 214 1.78 12.50 -2.91
C PRO A 214 1.90 12.45 -1.38
N PHE A 215 1.67 11.31 -0.76
CA PHE A 215 1.70 11.18 0.70
C PHE A 215 2.65 10.07 1.16
N ARG A 216 3.19 10.22 2.37
CA ARG A 216 3.99 9.17 3.00
C ARG A 216 3.10 7.97 3.35
N PRO A 217 3.55 6.73 3.12
CA PRO A 217 2.83 5.58 3.62
C PRO A 217 2.72 5.55 5.15
N ALA A 218 1.62 4.95 5.60
CA ALA A 218 1.39 4.71 7.00
C ALA A 218 2.43 3.71 7.54
N ALA A 219 3.00 4.00 8.71
CA ALA A 219 3.88 3.07 9.42
C ALA A 219 3.01 2.05 10.17
N LEU A 220 2.53 1.02 9.46
CA LEU A 220 1.70 -0.03 10.05
C LEU A 220 2.55 -1.20 10.53
N HIS A 221 3.60 -1.59 9.80
CA HIS A 221 4.53 -2.70 10.04
C HIS A 221 3.84 -4.00 10.52
N VAL A 222 3.74 -4.17 11.85
CA VAL A 222 3.02 -5.27 12.51
C VAL A 222 1.87 -4.79 13.42
N GLY A 223 1.64 -3.49 13.52
CA GLY A 223 0.69 -2.86 14.43
C GLY A 223 1.21 -2.93 15.87
N LEU A 224 0.36 -3.41 16.78
CA LEU A 224 0.74 -3.66 18.18
C LEU A 224 1.14 -5.13 18.43
N ASP A 225 1.41 -5.89 17.37
CA ASP A 225 1.91 -7.25 17.49
C ASP A 225 3.39 -7.29 17.92
N ASP A 226 3.94 -8.49 18.15
CA ASP A 226 5.37 -8.68 18.41
C ASP A 226 6.17 -8.21 17.18
N GLY A 227 7.17 -7.33 17.39
CA GLY A 227 7.86 -6.58 16.33
C GLY A 227 7.47 -5.08 16.26
N CYS A 228 6.51 -4.63 17.08
CA CYS A 228 6.02 -3.25 17.03
C CYS A 228 7.07 -2.19 17.44
N ARG A 229 8.10 -2.58 18.21
CA ARG A 229 9.15 -1.66 18.69
C ARG A 229 10.15 -1.34 17.59
N GLU A 230 10.31 -2.28 16.68
CA GLU A 230 11.21 -2.25 15.55
C GLU A 230 10.59 -1.53 14.35
N ALA A 231 9.32 -1.11 14.42
CA ALA A 231 8.56 -0.61 13.27
C ALA A 231 9.19 0.62 12.58
N ILE A 232 9.71 1.57 13.35
CA ILE A 232 10.37 2.77 12.79
C ILE A 232 11.70 2.39 12.13
N ASP A 233 12.51 1.57 12.81
CA ASP A 233 13.77 1.08 12.26
C ASP A 233 13.53 0.21 11.02
N ALA A 234 12.45 -0.57 11.00
CA ALA A 234 12.03 -1.36 9.86
C ALA A 234 11.69 -0.46 8.67
N PHE A 235 10.93 0.62 8.89
CA PHE A 235 10.63 1.57 7.83
C PHE A 235 11.89 2.23 7.29
N HIS A 236 12.84 2.65 8.15
CA HIS A 236 14.14 3.13 7.68
C HIS A 236 14.88 2.10 6.82
N ARG A 237 14.89 0.81 7.21
CA ARG A 237 15.47 -0.25 6.37
C ARG A 237 14.77 -0.39 5.01
N GLY A 238 13.44 -0.24 4.97
CA GLY A 238 12.70 -0.25 3.71
C GLY A 238 13.07 0.92 2.80
N LEU A 239 13.21 2.12 3.37
CA LEU A 239 13.65 3.30 2.63
C LEU A 239 15.11 3.17 2.16
N ASP A 240 16.01 2.62 2.99
CA ASP A 240 17.40 2.35 2.62
C ASP A 240 17.48 1.33 1.46
N ALA A 241 16.60 0.32 1.44
CA ALA A 241 16.54 -0.65 0.35
C ALA A 241 16.07 -0.02 -0.98
N LEU A 242 15.07 0.88 -0.91
CA LEU A 242 14.62 1.64 -2.08
C LEU A 242 15.70 2.61 -2.59
N GLU A 243 16.38 3.31 -1.68
CA GLU A 243 17.49 4.21 -2.02
C GLU A 243 18.62 3.47 -2.74
N ALA A 244 18.93 2.25 -2.30
CA ALA A 244 19.99 1.43 -2.90
C ALA A 244 19.71 1.06 -4.36
N VAL A 245 18.44 0.86 -4.74
CA VAL A 245 18.05 0.52 -6.12
C VAL A 245 17.70 1.73 -6.96
N ALA A 246 17.38 2.87 -6.34
CA ALA A 246 16.90 4.07 -7.03
C ALA A 246 17.73 4.54 -8.23
N PRO A 247 19.08 4.45 -8.25
CA PRO A 247 19.86 4.83 -9.43
C PRO A 247 19.61 3.99 -10.69
N ALA A 248 18.93 2.85 -10.55
CA ALA A 248 18.60 1.92 -11.63
C ALA A 248 17.09 1.87 -11.93
N ILE A 249 16.30 2.78 -11.35
CA ILE A 249 14.84 2.84 -11.54
C ILE A 249 14.48 4.13 -12.28
N ASP A 250 13.82 3.97 -13.42
CA ASP A 250 13.29 5.07 -14.23
C ASP A 250 11.79 5.29 -13.97
N CYS A 251 11.05 4.24 -13.58
CA CYS A 251 9.60 4.31 -13.41
C CYS A 251 9.12 3.50 -12.19
N VAL A 252 8.28 4.11 -11.36
CA VAL A 252 7.68 3.51 -10.17
C VAL A 252 6.18 3.38 -10.30
N TYR A 253 5.69 2.17 -10.08
CA TYR A 253 4.29 1.76 -10.07
C TYR A 253 3.85 1.51 -8.62
N PRO A 254 3.32 2.51 -7.90
CA PRO A 254 2.96 2.39 -6.49
C PRO A 254 1.60 1.72 -6.28
N GLY A 255 1.36 1.17 -5.09
CA GLY A 255 0.04 0.61 -4.73
C GLY A 255 -1.09 1.65 -4.70
N HIS A 256 -0.71 2.92 -4.51
CA HIS A 256 -1.59 4.08 -4.45
C HIS A 256 -0.94 5.31 -5.10
N GLY A 257 -1.74 6.30 -5.50
CA GLY A 257 -1.24 7.51 -6.16
C GLY A 257 -0.87 7.37 -7.65
N PRO A 258 -0.24 8.41 -8.24
CA PRO A 258 0.22 8.37 -9.62
C PRO A 258 1.50 7.55 -9.77
N VAL A 259 1.71 7.00 -10.96
CA VAL A 259 3.03 6.53 -11.41
C VAL A 259 4.00 7.72 -11.45
N PHE A 260 5.25 7.52 -11.04
CA PHE A 260 6.25 8.59 -10.95
C PHE A 260 7.66 8.09 -11.32
N GLU A 261 8.57 9.02 -11.58
CA GLU A 261 9.93 8.74 -12.08
C GLU A 261 11.04 9.09 -11.05
N ASP A 262 10.75 9.97 -10.09
CA ASP A 262 11.75 10.47 -9.13
C ASP A 262 11.67 9.72 -7.78
N LEU A 263 12.12 8.47 -7.78
CA LEU A 263 12.23 7.65 -6.56
C LEU A 263 13.10 8.29 -5.48
N PRO A 264 14.29 8.87 -5.77
CA PRO A 264 15.10 9.53 -4.76
C PRO A 264 14.35 10.62 -3.99
N THR A 265 13.60 11.48 -4.68
CA THR A 265 12.82 12.55 -4.01
C THR A 265 11.72 11.99 -3.11
N VAL A 266 11.02 10.92 -3.53
CA VAL A 266 9.98 10.28 -2.70
C VAL A 266 10.58 9.63 -1.46
N VAL A 267 11.71 8.92 -1.60
CA VAL A 267 12.42 8.28 -0.48
C VAL A 267 12.88 9.34 0.53
N GLU A 268 13.47 10.43 0.07
CA GLU A 268 13.93 11.51 0.95
C GLU A 268 12.76 12.16 1.70
N ARG A 269 11.67 12.49 0.99
CA ARG A 269 10.44 13.04 1.59
C ARG A 269 9.89 12.12 2.69
N ASP A 270 9.86 10.83 2.44
CA ASP A 270 9.31 9.85 3.37
C ASP A 270 10.21 9.66 4.59
N ARG A 271 11.53 9.70 4.38
CA ARG A 271 12.54 9.72 5.45
C ARG A 271 12.36 10.96 6.33
N GLU A 272 12.33 12.17 5.75
CA GLU A 272 12.13 13.42 6.48
C GLU A 272 10.80 13.42 7.27
N SER A 273 9.72 12.92 6.67
CA SER A 273 8.41 12.81 7.30
C SER A 273 8.41 11.84 8.48
N LEU A 274 9.10 10.70 8.35
CA LEU A 274 9.24 9.72 9.42
C LEU A 274 10.09 10.26 10.58
N GLU A 275 11.20 10.93 10.27
CA GLU A 275 12.07 11.55 11.27
C GLU A 275 11.38 12.69 12.03
N THR A 276 10.60 13.50 11.33
CA THR A 276 9.76 14.54 11.92
C THR A 276 8.76 13.93 12.90
N LEU A 277 8.04 12.89 12.47
CA LEU A 277 7.10 12.17 13.33
C LEU A 277 7.80 11.62 14.60
N ALA A 278 8.92 10.94 14.45
CA ALA A 278 9.66 10.37 15.57
C ALA A 278 10.18 11.46 16.54
N THR A 279 10.65 12.58 15.99
CA THR A 279 11.12 13.73 16.78
C THR A 279 9.99 14.40 17.54
N ASP A 280 8.83 14.59 16.91
CA ASP A 280 7.64 15.15 17.56
C ASP A 280 7.13 14.25 18.68
N CYS A 281 7.15 12.93 18.49
CA CYS A 281 6.82 11.97 19.55
C CYS A 281 7.78 12.11 20.74
N ARG A 282 9.10 12.14 20.50
CA ARG A 282 10.12 12.30 21.57
C ARG A 282 9.94 13.61 22.33
N ARG A 283 9.71 14.72 21.62
CA ARG A 283 9.45 16.04 22.22
C ARG A 283 8.21 16.00 23.11
N THR A 284 7.11 15.42 22.62
CA THR A 284 5.87 15.28 23.38
C THR A 284 6.09 14.47 24.67
N LEU A 285 6.86 13.38 24.61
CA LEU A 285 7.20 12.58 25.79
C LEU A 285 8.06 13.34 26.81
N ALA A 286 9.02 14.15 26.33
CA ALA A 286 9.83 15.00 27.19
C ALA A 286 8.97 16.07 27.90
N ASP A 287 8.05 16.71 27.18
CA ASP A 287 7.13 17.72 27.71
C ASP A 287 6.18 17.15 28.77
N LEU A 288 5.83 15.86 28.67
CA LEU A 288 5.05 15.13 29.67
C LEU A 288 5.86 14.69 30.90
N GLY A 289 7.16 15.04 30.98
CA GLY A 289 8.02 14.80 32.14
C GLY A 289 8.73 13.44 32.13
N GLY A 290 9.23 13.00 30.98
CA GLY A 290 9.86 11.69 30.79
C GLY A 290 10.94 11.34 31.83
N GLY A 291 10.62 10.34 32.68
CA GLY A 291 11.57 9.65 33.56
C GLY A 291 11.25 9.71 35.06
N ASP A 292 10.17 9.05 35.51
CA ASP A 292 9.84 8.56 36.88
C ASP A 292 8.37 8.77 37.30
N GLY A 293 7.58 9.51 36.52
CA GLY A 293 6.26 10.00 36.93
C GLY A 293 5.01 9.18 36.57
N LEU A 294 5.11 7.94 36.06
CA LEU A 294 3.93 7.11 35.77
C LEU A 294 3.59 6.12 36.91
N ARG A 295 3.85 6.49 38.17
CA ARG A 295 3.13 5.89 39.31
C ARG A 295 1.87 6.69 39.57
N GLY A 296 0.74 6.06 39.26
CA GLY A 296 -0.62 6.59 39.30
C GLY A 296 -0.88 7.74 40.26
N ASP A 297 -1.19 8.91 39.69
CA ASP A 297 -2.12 9.84 40.32
C ASP A 297 -3.30 10.06 39.36
N ARG A 298 -4.41 9.38 39.67
CA ARG A 298 -5.69 9.53 38.97
C ARG A 298 -6.25 10.91 39.31
N ARG A 299 -5.95 11.93 38.51
CA ARG A 299 -6.71 13.18 38.57
C ARG A 299 -8.03 13.03 37.80
N PRO A 300 -9.16 13.47 38.37
CA PRO A 300 -10.47 13.27 37.77
C PRO A 300 -10.61 14.09 36.49
N HIS A 301 -11.24 13.47 35.50
CA HIS A 301 -11.55 13.98 34.18
C HIS A 301 -12.23 15.37 34.28
N ARG A 302 -11.58 16.42 33.77
CA ARG A 302 -12.26 17.68 33.47
C ARG A 302 -12.77 17.61 32.03
N GLU A 303 -14.05 17.91 31.85
CA GLU A 303 -14.68 18.01 30.52
C GLU A 303 -13.97 19.04 29.63
N PRO A 304 -13.87 18.80 28.31
CA PRO A 304 -13.26 19.74 27.38
C PRO A 304 -14.13 20.98 27.20
N ARG A 305 -13.52 22.16 27.36
CA ARG A 305 -14.14 23.44 27.02
C ARG A 305 -14.32 23.54 25.50
N LYS A 306 -15.57 23.64 25.04
CA LYS A 306 -15.92 23.94 23.65
C LYS A 306 -15.27 25.27 23.22
N THR A 307 -14.30 25.21 22.31
CA THR A 307 -13.77 26.39 21.64
C THR A 307 -14.57 26.59 20.35
N THR A 308 -15.34 27.67 20.29
CA THR A 308 -16.13 28.08 19.13
C THR A 308 -15.18 28.56 18.03
N VAL A 309 -15.08 27.82 16.92
CA VAL A 309 -14.41 28.30 15.71
C VAL A 309 -15.39 29.21 14.95
N HIS A 310 -15.07 30.50 14.88
CA HIS A 310 -15.82 31.45 14.06
C HIS A 310 -15.48 31.25 12.58
N ALA A 311 -16.48 30.82 11.79
CA ALA A 311 -16.40 30.79 10.33
C ALA A 311 -16.51 32.21 9.76
N LEU A 312 -15.47 32.68 9.06
CA LEU A 312 -15.49 33.89 8.25
C LEU A 312 -16.30 33.65 6.96
N ARG A 313 -17.51 34.23 6.91
CA ARG A 313 -18.32 34.36 5.69
C ARG A 313 -17.76 35.49 4.82
N VAL A 314 -17.22 35.16 3.65
CA VAL A 314 -16.96 36.14 2.58
C VAL A 314 -18.26 36.37 1.81
N SER A 315 -18.81 37.59 1.92
CA SER A 315 -20.01 38.00 1.18
C SER A 315 -19.69 38.33 -0.28
N ARG A 316 -20.23 37.56 -1.23
CA ARG A 316 -20.40 38.03 -2.61
C ARG A 316 -21.62 38.96 -2.66
N ARG A 317 -21.40 40.26 -2.86
CA ARG A 317 -22.47 41.22 -3.22
C ARG A 317 -22.74 41.13 -4.72
N ALA A 318 -23.93 40.64 -5.08
CA ALA A 318 -24.55 40.95 -6.35
C ALA A 318 -24.90 42.45 -6.38
N ARG A 319 -24.55 43.14 -7.48
CA ARG A 319 -25.16 44.42 -7.86
C ARG A 319 -26.01 44.18 -9.09
N THR A 320 -27.31 44.33 -8.94
CA THR A 320 -28.27 44.52 -10.01
C THR A 320 -29.01 45.84 -9.76
N THR A 321 -28.78 46.82 -10.63
CA THR A 321 -29.66 47.94 -11.02
C THR A 321 -29.04 48.41 -12.36
N GLY A 322 -29.67 48.43 -13.52
CA GLY A 322 -31.06 48.75 -13.84
C GLY A 322 -31.06 50.06 -14.65
N THR A 323 -31.16 49.93 -15.98
CA THR A 323 -31.74 50.86 -16.99
C THR A 323 -31.45 52.37 -16.96
N ALA A 324 -30.90 52.90 -18.07
CA ALA A 324 -31.47 53.99 -18.91
C ALA A 324 -30.41 54.51 -19.91
N GLY A 325 -30.78 54.64 -21.19
CA GLY A 325 -29.98 55.29 -22.25
C GLY A 325 -29.66 54.39 -23.41
#